data_AF-A0A951G7S9-F1
#
_entry.id   AF-A0A951G7S9-F1
#
_cell.length_a   1.000
_cell.length_b   1.000
_cell.length_c   1.000
_cell.angle_alpha   90.00
_cell.angle_beta   90.00
_cell.angle_gamma   90.00
#
_symmetry.space_group_name_H-M   'P 1'
#
loop_
_entity.id
_entity.type
_entity.pdbx_description
1 polymer ?
#
loop_
_entity_poly.entity_id
_entity_poly.type
_entity_poly.pdbx_seq_one_letter_code
_entity_poly.pdbx_strand_id
1 'polypeptide(L)' 'MKRTPTTVPDEVRRALGGWPRVGIWDQVFALLTVDAKGFPHVCLLSRAELEAGVSEIRAVVASPTTSQTCNAAAERR' A
#
# COMPACT_ATOMS: atom_id res chain seq x y z
N MET A 1 -19.70 6.45 13.10
CA MET A 1 -18.63 6.03 12.17
C MET A 1 -19.24 5.13 11.10
N LYS A 2 -19.23 5.54 9.82
CA LYS A 2 -19.67 4.67 8.72
C LYS A 2 -18.63 3.56 8.56
N ARG A 3 -19.04 2.30 8.64
CA ARG A 3 -18.16 1.15 8.35
C ARG A 3 -17.75 1.21 6.88
N THR A 4 -16.45 1.12 6.63
CA THR A 4 -15.84 1.03 5.31
C THR A 4 -16.37 -0.22 4.58
N PRO A 5 -16.51 -0.20 3.24
CA PRO A 5 -16.91 -1.38 2.48
C PRO A 5 -15.99 -2.57 2.80
N THR A 6 -16.57 -3.75 2.98
CA THR A 6 -15.84 -5.02 3.19
C THR A 6 -15.06 -5.49 1.97
N THR A 7 -15.15 -4.75 0.87
CA THR A 7 -14.52 -5.05 -0.42
C THR A 7 -13.73 -3.85 -0.92
N VAL A 8 -12.61 -4.10 -1.58
CA VAL A 8 -11.82 -3.06 -2.24
C VAL A 8 -12.65 -2.46 -3.39
N PRO A 9 -12.81 -1.13 -3.46
CA PRO A 9 -13.55 -0.50 -4.54
C PRO A 9 -12.98 -0.81 -5.93
N ASP A 10 -13.85 -0.93 -6.93
CA ASP A 10 -13.43 -1.32 -8.28
C ASP A 10 -12.49 -0.30 -8.92
N GLU A 11 -12.64 0.99 -8.64
CA GLU A 11 -11.71 2.02 -9.07
C GLU A 11 -10.31 1.81 -8.52
N VAL A 12 -10.17 1.34 -7.28
CA VAL A 12 -8.87 1.04 -6.66
C VAL A 12 -8.27 -0.21 -7.30
N ARG A 13 -9.07 -1.26 -7.50
CA ARG A 13 -8.64 -2.48 -8.20
C ARG A 13 -8.18 -2.19 -9.62
N ARG A 14 -8.86 -1.28 -10.33
CA ARG A 14 -8.45 -0.83 -11.67
C ARG A 14 -7.18 0.01 -11.64
N ALA A 15 -7.03 0.92 -10.68
CA ALA A 15 -5.84 1.77 -10.56
C ALA A 15 -4.58 0.96 -10.24
N LEU A 16 -4.70 -0.07 -9.39
CA LEU A 16 -3.61 -0.95 -9.01
C LEU A 16 -3.40 -2.11 -10.01
N GLY A 17 -4.27 -2.25 -11.00
CA GLY A 17 -4.19 -3.33 -11.98
C GLY A 17 -3.08 -3.13 -13.03
N GLY A 18 -2.63 -4.25 -13.59
CA GLY A 18 -1.67 -4.29 -14.71
C GLY A 18 -0.21 -4.07 -14.29
N TRP A 19 0.68 -3.97 -15.29
CA TRP A 19 2.12 -3.86 -15.07
C TRP A 19 2.64 -2.44 -15.40
N PRO A 20 3.69 -1.95 -14.72
CA PRO A 20 4.43 -0.78 -15.18
C PRO A 20 4.96 -0.99 -16.60
N ARG A 21 5.05 0.09 -17.38
CA ARG A 21 5.61 0.08 -18.73
C ARG A 21 6.86 0.95 -18.76
N VAL A 22 7.92 0.43 -19.38
CA VAL A 22 9.20 1.14 -19.50
C VAL A 22 9.01 2.47 -20.23
N GLY A 23 9.61 3.53 -19.70
CA GLY A 23 9.58 4.88 -20.30
C GLY A 23 8.29 5.67 -20.03
N ILE A 24 7.38 5.14 -19.20
CA ILE A 24 6.16 5.84 -18.79
C ILE A 24 6.24 6.19 -17.31
N TRP A 25 5.74 7.37 -16.94
CA TRP A 25 5.54 7.76 -15.55
C TRP A 25 4.56 6.79 -14.87
N ASP A 26 5.01 6.15 -13.80
CA ASP A 26 4.16 5.26 -13.01
C ASP A 26 3.53 6.00 -11.83
N GLN A 27 2.42 5.47 -11.32
CA GLN A 27 1.75 6.02 -10.16
C GLN A 27 2.48 5.61 -8.87
N VAL A 28 2.60 6.56 -7.95
CA VAL A 28 3.10 6.33 -6.59
C VAL A 28 1.95 6.52 -5.61
N PHE A 29 1.81 5.56 -4.70
CA PHE A 29 0.77 5.52 -3.69
C PHE A 29 1.36 5.71 -2.31
N ALA A 30 0.71 6.55 -1.50
CA ALA A 30 1.08 6.72 -0.10
C ALA A 30 0.33 5.70 0.76
N LEU A 31 1.07 4.80 1.41
CA LEU A 31 0.57 3.97 2.50
C LEU A 31 0.80 4.70 3.82
N LEU A 32 -0.28 5.15 4.43
CA LEU A 32 -0.28 5.76 5.76
C LEU A 32 -0.46 4.67 6.80
N THR A 33 0.44 4.66 7.78
CA THR A 33 0.44 3.64 8.81
C THR A 33 0.83 4.22 10.17
N VAL A 34 0.60 3.49 11.26
CA VAL A 34 0.85 3.99 12.62
C VAL A 34 1.62 2.94 13.41
N ASP A 35 2.73 3.33 14.03
CA ASP A 35 3.54 2.41 14.81
C ASP A 35 2.92 2.04 16.17
N ALA A 36 3.62 1.19 16.93
CA ALA A 36 3.19 0.79 18.26
C ALA A 36 3.00 1.97 19.23
N LYS A 37 3.71 3.09 19.03
CA LYS A 37 3.68 4.28 19.89
C LYS A 37 2.64 5.31 19.43
N GLY A 38 1.93 5.06 18.32
CA GLY A 38 0.94 5.97 17.79
C GLY A 38 1.51 7.03 16.84
N PHE A 39 2.77 6.92 16.42
CA PHE A 39 3.37 7.86 15.48
C PHE A 39 3.00 7.49 14.03
N PRO A 40 2.50 8.43 13.21
CA PRO A 40 2.16 8.18 11.83
C PRO A 40 3.40 8.09 10.94
N HIS A 41 3.44 7.06 10.11
CA HIS A 41 4.48 6.82 9.11
C HIS A 41 3.88 6.85 7.70
N VAL A 42 4.68 7.31 6.74
CA VAL A 42 4.30 7.38 5.33
C VAL A 42 5.26 6.55 4.50
N CYS A 43 4.75 5.48 3.89
CA CYS A 43 5.48 4.73 2.88
C CYS A 43 5.03 5.16 1.49
N LEU A 44 5.98 5.40 0.59
CA LEU A 44 5.70 5.59 -0.83
C LEU A 44 5.94 4.26 -1.54
N LEU A 45 4.90 3.76 -2.20
CA LEU A 45 4.90 2.49 -2.92
C LEU A 45 4.61 2.75 -4.39
N SER A 46 5.42 2.17 -5.26
CA SER A 46 5.08 2.08 -6.68
C SER A 46 3.91 1.13 -6.90
N ARG A 47 3.23 1.25 -8.03
CA ARG A 47 2.16 0.30 -8.41
C ARG A 47 2.65 -1.14 -8.48
N ALA A 48 3.92 -1.35 -8.87
CA ALA A 48 4.54 -2.67 -8.92
C ALA A 48 4.69 -3.34 -7.54
N GLU A 49 4.65 -2.56 -6.46
CA GLU A 49 4.73 -3.05 -5.09
C GLU A 49 3.35 -3.32 -4.48
N LEU A 50 2.27 -3.17 -5.26
CA LEU A 50 0.89 -3.30 -4.79
C LEU A 50 0.11 -4.33 -5.59
N GLU A 51 -0.71 -5.11 -4.88
CA GLU A 51 -1.66 -6.04 -5.48
C GLU A 51 -3.03 -5.87 -4.82
N ALA A 52 -4.07 -5.62 -5.63
CA ALA A 52 -5.44 -5.47 -5.14
C ALA A 52 -6.24 -6.77 -5.30
N GLY A 53 -6.62 -7.37 -4.17
CA GLY A 53 -7.60 -8.45 -4.10
C GLY A 53 -9.04 -7.94 -4.01
N VAL A 54 -9.98 -8.86 -3.74
CA VAL A 54 -11.41 -8.52 -3.56
C VAL A 54 -11.67 -7.81 -2.23
N SER A 55 -10.96 -8.20 -1.17
CA SER A 55 -11.18 -7.70 0.19
C SER A 55 -9.95 -7.06 0.83
N GLU A 56 -8.79 -7.14 0.19
CA GLU A 56 -7.52 -6.67 0.74
C GLU A 56 -6.61 -6.12 -0.35
N ILE A 57 -5.66 -5.27 0.06
CA ILE A 57 -4.53 -4.82 -0.76
C ILE A 57 -3.27 -5.37 -0.11
N ARG A 58 -2.44 -6.05 -0.89
CA ARG A 58 -1.14 -6.56 -0.47
C ARG A 58 -0.06 -5.60 -0.94
N ALA A 59 0.94 -5.37 -0.09
CA ALA A 59 2.09 -4.55 -0.40
C ALA A 59 3.36 -5.39 -0.26
N VAL A 60 4.25 -5.30 -1.24
CA VAL A 60 5.59 -5.89 -1.18
C VAL A 60 6.53 -4.86 -0.57
N VAL A 61 7.22 -5.27 0.49
CA VAL A 61 8.20 -4.46 1.18
C VAL A 61 9.59 -5.01 0.84
N ALA A 62 10.16 -4.56 -0.29
CA ALA A 62 11.35 -5.16 -0.89
C ALA A 62 12.67 -4.43 -0.58
N SER A 63 12.63 -3.17 -0.10
CA SER A 63 13.85 -2.38 0.16
C SER A 63 14.06 -2.14 1.66
N PRO A 64 15.31 -2.01 2.15
CA PRO A 64 15.57 -1.68 3.56
C PRO A 64 14.90 -0.37 4.01
N THR A 65 14.81 0.62 3.12
CA THR A 65 14.15 1.90 3.37
C THR A 65 12.63 1.73 3.47
N THR A 66 12.02 0.98 2.54
CA THR A 66 10.58 0.64 2.59
C THR A 66 10.28 -0.20 3.84
N SER A 67 11.17 -1.12 4.22
CA SER A 67 11.07 -1.94 5.41
C SER A 67 11.08 -1.14 6.70
N GLN A 68 11.98 -0.18 6.85
CA GLN A 68 12.04 0.63 8.08
C GLN A 68 10.73 1.39 8.32
N THR A 69 10.20 2.04 7.28
CA THR A 69 9.00 2.86 7.42
C THR A 69 7.71 2.03 7.47
N CYS A 70 7.66 0.89 6.75
CA CYS A 70 6.44 0.07 6.68
C CYS A 70 6.36 -1.00 7.78
N ASN A 71 7.48 -1.61 8.20
CA ASN A 71 7.48 -2.61 9.29
C ASN A 71 7.28 -1.99 10.67
N ALA A 72 7.66 -0.72 10.87
CA ALA A 72 7.38 0.01 12.11
C ALA A 72 5.89 -0.05 12.50
N ALA A 73 5.00 -0.27 11.53
CA ALA A 73 3.58 -0.45 11.78
C ALA A 73 3.04 -1.89 11.62
N ALA A 74 3.84 -2.83 11.12
CA ALA A 74 3.46 -4.23 10.97
C ALA A 74 3.61 -5.05 12.28
N GLU A 75 4.31 -4.52 13.29
CA GLU A 75 4.58 -5.17 14.60
C GLU A 75 3.34 -5.41 15.50
N ARG A 76 2.12 -5.32 14.96
CA ARG A 76 0.85 -5.64 15.64
C ARG A 76 0.16 -6.90 15.09
N ARG A 77 0.92 -7.96 14.79
CA ARG A 77 0.35 -9.29 14.57
C ARG A 77 0.76 -10.25 15.66
#